data_AF-A0A6G1BMC9-F1
#
_entry.id   AF-A0A6G1BMC9-F1
#
_cell.length_a   1.000
_cell.length_b   1.000
_cell.length_c   1.000
_cell.angle_alpha   90.00
_cell.angle_beta   90.00
_cell.angle_gamma   90.00
#
_symmetry.space_group_name_H-M   'P 1'
#
loop_
_entity.id
_entity.type
_entity.pdbx_description
1 polymer ?
#
loop_
_entity_poly.entity_id
_entity_poly.type
_entity_poly.pdbx_seq_one_letter_code
_entity_poly.pdbx_strand_id
1 'polypeptide(L)'
;MLRLRAGRRHRGSSVLPTGANIKRALTDMVACAAAEDVLFFHYSGHGTLIPPVKAHHGAHSECDEAIVPCDFNLITDVDFRRLVDRVPRGASFTIVSDSCHSGGLIDLKEQIGPSVLSGGAPAPIASTPTTRTAARFLPYTAVIDHLSGVSGVDAAHHVVEHLLALFGTDASAKFHHHNHDAEQPARPDDGILLSGCQTDETSADVPEDDEAAAGGKACGAFSNAIQTVLASHPPPVSNRELVSMARRVLSEQGFEQHPCLYCSDANAEAPFLWQEEKMATVTAAAEPTMSAL
;
A
#
# COMPACT_ATOMS: atom_id res chain seq x y z
N MET A 1 -19.14 20.32 -0.29
CA MET A 1 -19.81 19.07 0.14
C MET A 1 -19.96 18.15 -1.07
N LEU A 2 -18.89 17.46 -1.46
CA LEU A 2 -18.93 16.50 -2.57
C LEU A 2 -19.27 15.13 -2.00
N ARG A 3 -20.57 14.81 -1.96
CA ARG A 3 -21.03 13.43 -1.67
C ARG A 3 -20.53 12.50 -2.77
N LEU A 4 -19.69 11.53 -2.41
CA LEU A 4 -19.38 10.38 -3.25
C LEU A 4 -20.69 9.64 -3.57
N ARG A 5 -21.22 9.83 -4.78
CA ARG A 5 -22.27 8.97 -5.34
C ARG A 5 -21.63 7.65 -5.74
N ALA A 6 -21.98 6.60 -5.01
CA ALA A 6 -21.83 5.23 -5.48
C ALA A 6 -22.49 5.07 -6.87
N GLY A 7 -21.79 4.40 -7.80
CA GLY A 7 -22.39 3.82 -8.98
C GLY A 7 -22.00 4.43 -10.33
N ARG A 8 -20.76 4.18 -10.78
CA ARG A 8 -20.47 3.86 -12.19
C ARG A 8 -19.33 2.85 -12.23
N ARG A 9 -19.58 1.65 -12.77
CA ARG A 9 -18.53 0.71 -13.16
C ARG A 9 -17.72 1.37 -14.28
N HIS A 10 -16.54 1.88 -13.96
CA HIS A 10 -15.64 2.44 -14.97
C HIS A 10 -14.90 1.28 -15.66
N ARG A 11 -15.03 1.17 -16.98
CA ARG A 11 -14.01 0.53 -17.82
C ARG A 11 -12.69 1.28 -17.55
N GLY A 12 -11.57 0.54 -17.47
CA GLY A 12 -10.27 1.04 -16.99
C GLY A 12 -9.88 2.44 -17.47
N SER A 13 -9.16 3.18 -16.63
CA SER A 13 -8.68 4.52 -16.95
C SER A 13 -7.82 4.51 -18.21
N SER A 14 -7.98 5.52 -19.08
CA SER A 14 -7.08 5.75 -20.23
C SER A 14 -5.74 6.38 -19.83
N VAL A 15 -5.56 6.71 -18.54
CA VAL A 15 -4.32 7.29 -18.01
C VAL A 15 -3.36 6.17 -17.63
N LEU A 16 -2.18 6.15 -18.23
CA LEU A 16 -1.13 5.19 -17.90
C LEU A 16 -0.57 5.45 -16.49
N PRO A 17 -0.28 4.40 -15.70
CA PRO A 17 0.30 4.52 -14.36
C PRO A 17 1.82 4.75 -14.43
N THR A 18 2.23 5.81 -15.14
CA THR A 18 3.61 6.32 -15.15
C THR A 18 3.94 6.99 -13.83
N GLY A 19 5.21 7.08 -13.44
CA GLY A 19 5.62 7.75 -12.20
C GLY A 19 5.09 9.19 -12.08
N ALA A 20 5.15 9.96 -13.18
CA ALA A 20 4.62 11.32 -13.22
C ALA A 20 3.10 11.38 -13.02
N ASN A 21 2.33 10.51 -13.68
CA ASN A 21 0.87 10.47 -13.55
C ASN A 21 0.42 10.04 -12.13
N ILE A 22 1.10 9.07 -11.52
CA ILE A 22 0.79 8.64 -10.15
C ILE A 22 1.06 9.78 -9.16
N LYS A 23 2.25 10.40 -9.22
CA LYS A 23 2.61 11.52 -8.33
C LYS A 23 1.68 12.71 -8.50
N ARG A 24 1.27 13.03 -9.73
CA ARG A 24 0.29 14.09 -10.01
C ARG A 24 -1.08 13.77 -9.43
N ALA A 25 -1.60 12.57 -9.66
CA ALA A 25 -2.91 12.17 -9.13
C ALA A 25 -2.95 12.23 -7.59
N LEU A 26 -1.89 11.76 -6.92
CA LEU A 26 -1.76 11.87 -5.47
C LEU A 26 -1.65 13.32 -5.00
N THR A 27 -0.87 14.15 -5.69
CA THR A 27 -0.73 15.58 -5.39
C THR A 27 -2.06 16.30 -5.48
N ASP A 28 -2.84 16.05 -6.54
CA ASP A 28 -4.14 16.67 -6.77
C ASP A 28 -5.16 16.21 -5.72
N MET A 29 -5.14 14.92 -5.37
CA MET A 29 -5.98 14.34 -4.32
C MET A 29 -5.73 15.02 -2.97
N VAL A 30 -4.46 15.16 -2.56
CA VAL A 30 -4.08 15.82 -1.30
C VAL A 30 -4.38 17.33 -1.35
N ALA A 31 -4.16 17.99 -2.49
CA ALA A 31 -4.41 19.43 -2.63
C ALA A 31 -5.91 19.79 -2.54
N CYS A 32 -6.80 18.86 -2.88
CA CYS A 32 -8.25 19.05 -2.80
C CYS A 32 -8.84 18.64 -1.44
N ALA A 33 -8.05 18.05 -0.56
CA ALA A 33 -8.51 17.55 0.73
C ALA A 33 -8.80 18.69 1.71
N ALA A 34 -9.77 18.47 2.59
CA ALA A 34 -10.08 19.29 3.75
C ALA A 34 -10.13 18.43 5.02
N ALA A 35 -10.24 19.07 6.19
CA ALA A 35 -10.53 18.35 7.43
C ALA A 35 -11.79 17.49 7.27
N GLU A 36 -11.79 16.33 7.92
CA GLU A 36 -12.81 15.27 7.87
C GLU A 36 -12.90 14.50 6.54
N ASP A 37 -12.01 14.76 5.56
CA ASP A 37 -11.94 13.93 4.36
C ASP A 37 -11.18 12.61 4.62
N VAL A 38 -11.64 11.54 3.97
CA VAL A 38 -10.98 10.23 3.94
C VAL A 38 -10.34 10.04 2.56
N LEU A 39 -9.01 10.08 2.52
CA LEU A 39 -8.19 9.87 1.35
C LEU A 39 -7.80 8.39 1.30
N PHE A 40 -7.92 7.77 0.12
CA PHE A 40 -7.57 6.38 -0.08
C PHE A 40 -6.74 6.22 -1.35
N PHE A 41 -5.59 5.58 -1.20
CA PHE A 41 -4.74 5.18 -2.32
C PHE A 41 -4.49 3.69 -2.27
N HIS A 42 -4.72 3.01 -3.39
CA HIS A 42 -4.44 1.59 -3.55
C HIS A 42 -3.45 1.41 -4.69
N TYR A 43 -2.32 0.77 -4.38
CA TYR A 43 -1.32 0.35 -5.35
C TYR A 43 -1.26 -1.17 -5.36
N SER A 44 -1.20 -1.75 -6.56
CA SER A 44 -1.03 -3.18 -6.77
C SER A 44 -0.10 -3.34 -7.97
N GLY A 45 1.12 -3.79 -7.73
CA GLY A 45 2.17 -3.82 -8.73
C GLY A 45 3.52 -4.22 -8.14
N HIS A 46 4.59 -3.97 -8.88
CA HIS A 46 5.93 -4.33 -8.43
C HIS A 46 6.48 -3.34 -7.42
N GLY A 47 7.12 -3.86 -6.37
CA GLY A 47 8.09 -3.10 -5.59
C GLY A 47 9.51 -3.56 -5.89
N THR A 48 10.48 -2.74 -5.54
CA THR A 48 11.91 -3.01 -5.75
C THR A 48 12.75 -2.44 -4.61
N LEU A 49 13.96 -2.96 -4.48
CA LEU A 49 15.00 -2.44 -3.61
C LEU A 49 16.10 -1.85 -4.48
N ILE A 50 16.41 -0.57 -4.28
CA ILE A 50 17.53 0.07 -4.96
C ILE A 50 18.70 0.30 -3.98
N PRO A 51 19.95 0.24 -4.45
CA PRO A 51 21.08 0.63 -3.64
C PRO A 51 20.88 2.04 -3.07
N PRO A 52 21.28 2.24 -1.81
CA PRO A 52 21.00 3.48 -1.09
C PRO A 52 21.65 4.66 -1.80
N VAL A 53 20.85 5.70 -2.05
CA VAL A 53 21.27 6.91 -2.79
C VAL A 53 22.31 7.73 -2.00
N LYS A 54 22.37 7.56 -0.67
CA LYS A 54 23.38 8.15 0.21
C LYS A 54 24.03 7.06 1.08
N ALA A 55 25.35 7.07 1.17
CA ALA A 55 26.06 6.23 2.14
C ALA A 55 25.83 6.79 3.55
N HIS A 56 25.04 6.12 4.38
CA HIS A 56 25.00 6.44 5.80
C HIS A 56 26.28 5.90 6.46
N HIS A 57 27.02 6.75 7.16
CA HIS A 57 28.15 6.36 7.99
C HIS A 57 27.65 5.64 9.25
N GLY A 58 27.32 4.35 9.14
CA GLY A 58 26.83 3.53 10.25
C GLY A 58 26.24 2.21 9.76
N ALA A 59 26.31 1.17 10.59
CA ALA A 59 26.06 -0.23 10.22
C ALA A 59 24.71 -0.47 9.52
N HIS A 60 24.75 -1.33 8.49
CA HIS A 60 23.65 -1.76 7.61
C HIS A 60 23.08 -0.64 6.73
N SER A 61 23.63 -0.51 5.53
CA SER A 61 23.01 0.31 4.49
C SER A 61 21.71 -0.38 4.06
N GLU A 62 20.60 -0.01 4.68
CA GLU A 62 19.26 -0.44 4.26
C GLU A 62 19.07 0.02 2.81
N CYS A 63 18.72 -0.90 1.91
CA CYS A 63 18.36 -0.56 0.54
C CYS A 63 17.15 0.37 0.56
N ASP A 64 17.07 1.30 -0.40
CA ASP A 64 15.90 2.16 -0.52
C ASP A 64 14.75 1.38 -1.17
N GLU A 65 13.56 1.45 -0.57
CA GLU A 65 12.34 0.85 -1.12
C GLU A 65 11.66 1.79 -2.13
N ALA A 66 11.12 1.21 -3.20
CA ALA A 66 10.34 1.94 -4.20
C ALA A 66 9.25 1.08 -4.83
N ILE A 67 8.13 1.70 -5.16
CA ILE A 67 7.17 1.10 -6.10
C ILE A 67 7.64 1.35 -7.54
N VAL A 68 7.24 0.46 -8.46
CA VAL A 68 7.66 0.50 -9.86
C VAL A 68 6.45 0.82 -10.75
N PRO A 69 6.31 2.08 -11.20
CA PRO A 69 5.35 2.48 -12.23
C PRO A 69 5.62 1.80 -13.58
N CYS A 70 4.67 1.88 -14.52
CA CYS A 70 4.79 1.17 -15.81
C CYS A 70 5.92 1.68 -16.72
N ASP A 71 6.45 2.87 -16.44
CA ASP A 71 7.57 3.50 -17.15
C ASP A 71 8.89 3.42 -16.37
N PHE A 72 8.95 2.67 -15.26
CA PHE A 72 10.14 2.53 -14.41
C PHE A 72 10.62 3.83 -13.75
N ASN A 73 9.83 4.91 -13.81
CA ASN A 73 10.10 6.12 -13.04
C ASN A 73 9.74 5.88 -11.56
N LEU A 74 10.69 5.29 -10.83
CA LEU A 74 10.51 4.82 -9.46
C LEU A 74 9.95 5.92 -8.54
N ILE A 75 9.02 5.53 -7.67
CA ILE A 75 8.46 6.39 -6.62
C ILE A 75 8.91 5.82 -5.28
N THR A 76 9.64 6.61 -4.50
CA THR A 76 10.23 6.16 -3.24
C THR A 76 9.45 6.65 -2.03
N ASP A 77 9.83 6.12 -0.86
CA ASP A 77 9.49 6.63 0.47
C ASP A 77 9.41 8.16 0.60
N VAL A 78 10.42 8.89 0.10
CA VAL A 78 10.49 10.35 0.16
C VAL A 78 9.34 11.02 -0.58
N ASP A 79 8.91 10.47 -1.73
CA ASP A 79 7.78 11.03 -2.48
C ASP A 79 6.47 10.86 -1.72
N PHE A 80 6.24 9.67 -1.13
CA PHE A 80 5.06 9.41 -0.30
C PHE A 80 5.08 10.25 0.98
N ARG A 81 6.23 10.39 1.63
CA ARG A 81 6.38 11.23 2.83
C ARG A 81 5.98 12.68 2.53
N ARG A 82 6.48 13.25 1.43
CA ARG A 82 6.14 14.63 1.00
C ARG A 82 4.64 14.81 0.72
N LEU A 83 3.94 13.75 0.30
CA LEU A 83 2.49 13.78 0.11
C LEU A 83 1.75 13.72 1.45
N VAL A 84 2.14 12.81 2.35
CA VAL A 84 1.54 12.68 3.69
C VAL A 84 1.71 13.97 4.51
N ASP A 85 2.86 14.64 4.41
CA ASP A 85 3.13 15.92 5.09
C ASP A 85 2.16 17.06 4.70
N ARG A 86 1.49 16.93 3.55
CA ARG A 86 0.56 17.93 3.01
C ARG A 86 -0.90 17.62 3.31
N VAL A 87 -1.20 16.47 3.92
CA VAL A 87 -2.56 16.11 4.30
C VAL A 87 -3.09 17.12 5.35
N PRO A 88 -4.31 17.67 5.17
CA PRO A 88 -4.89 18.59 6.15
C PRO A 88 -5.09 17.92 7.50
N ARG A 89 -4.93 18.68 8.60
CA ARG A 89 -5.28 18.17 9.94
C ARG A 89 -6.74 17.76 9.97
N GLY A 90 -7.02 16.63 10.62
CA GLY A 90 -8.36 16.09 10.71
C GLY A 90 -8.83 15.37 9.45
N ALA A 91 -8.00 15.26 8.40
CA ALA A 91 -8.22 14.30 7.32
C ALA A 91 -7.46 13.00 7.63
N SER A 92 -7.90 11.88 7.04
CA SER A 92 -7.17 10.60 7.09
C SER A 92 -6.65 10.24 5.72
N PHE A 93 -5.42 9.72 5.64
CA PHE A 93 -4.89 9.16 4.41
C PHE A 93 -4.45 7.70 4.61
N THR A 94 -5.19 6.79 3.98
CA THR A 94 -4.89 5.36 3.98
C THR A 94 -4.32 4.91 2.65
N ILE A 95 -3.17 4.25 2.72
CA ILE A 95 -2.46 3.62 1.60
C ILE A 95 -2.54 2.11 1.78
N VAL A 96 -3.03 1.41 0.76
CA VAL A 96 -2.90 -0.05 0.66
C VAL A 96 -1.91 -0.33 -0.47
N SER A 97 -0.77 -0.91 -0.14
CA SER A 97 0.26 -1.29 -1.10
C SER A 97 0.35 -2.80 -1.18
N ASP A 98 -0.25 -3.37 -2.22
CA ASP A 98 -0.16 -4.79 -2.54
C ASP A 98 1.04 -5.03 -3.47
N SER A 99 2.23 -4.88 -2.89
CA SER A 99 3.54 -4.98 -3.54
C SER A 99 4.57 -5.56 -2.57
N CYS A 100 5.68 -6.09 -3.07
CA CYS A 100 6.81 -6.49 -2.20
C CYS A 100 7.64 -5.28 -1.77
N HIS A 101 8.21 -5.29 -0.57
CA HIS A 101 9.11 -4.23 -0.06
C HIS A 101 8.50 -2.83 -0.14
N SER A 102 7.35 -2.66 0.52
CA SER A 102 6.69 -1.36 0.71
C SER A 102 6.64 -0.88 2.16
N GLY A 103 7.29 -1.57 3.10
CA GLY A 103 7.26 -1.26 4.54
C GLY A 103 7.94 0.06 4.89
N GLY A 104 8.97 0.45 4.14
CA GLY A 104 9.70 1.70 4.25
C GLY A 104 9.07 2.87 3.47
N LEU A 105 7.93 2.68 2.78
CA LEU A 105 7.32 3.78 2.00
C LEU A 105 6.89 4.98 2.85
N ILE A 106 6.64 4.77 4.15
CA ILE A 106 6.40 5.86 5.09
C ILE A 106 7.07 5.55 6.44
N ASP A 107 7.74 6.55 7.01
CA ASP A 107 8.37 6.47 8.34
C ASP A 107 7.30 6.54 9.44
N LEU A 108 6.60 5.42 9.66
CA LEU A 108 5.57 5.26 10.69
C LEU A 108 5.87 4.05 11.58
N LYS A 109 5.38 4.12 12.82
CA LYS A 109 5.48 3.01 13.78
C LYS A 109 4.86 1.73 13.20
N GLU A 110 5.63 0.65 13.21
CA GLU A 110 5.14 -0.68 12.88
C GLU A 110 4.19 -1.17 14.00
N GLN A 111 2.93 -1.44 13.64
CA GLN A 111 1.88 -1.92 14.54
C GLN A 111 1.68 -3.43 14.44
N ILE A 112 1.88 -3.96 13.23
CA ILE A 112 1.84 -5.38 12.90
C ILE A 112 2.97 -5.63 11.90
N GLY A 113 3.95 -6.46 12.27
CA GLY A 113 5.08 -6.82 11.42
C GLY A 113 6.18 -7.52 12.22
N PRO A 114 7.29 -7.93 11.57
CA PRO A 114 8.32 -8.77 12.19
C PRO A 114 8.97 -8.13 13.43
N SER A 115 9.18 -6.82 13.44
CA SER A 115 9.85 -6.13 14.57
C SER A 115 9.00 -6.11 15.84
N VAL A 116 7.67 -6.15 15.69
CA VAL A 116 6.71 -6.25 16.81
C VAL A 116 6.59 -7.70 17.32
N LEU A 117 6.88 -8.69 16.48
CA LEU A 117 6.74 -10.13 16.79
C LEU A 117 7.99 -10.76 17.42
N SER A 118 9.11 -10.03 17.55
CA SER A 118 10.38 -10.51 18.14
C SER A 118 10.35 -10.90 19.64
N GLY A 119 9.18 -11.16 20.22
CA GLY A 119 8.99 -11.86 21.50
C GLY A 119 8.53 -13.32 21.38
N GLY A 120 8.25 -13.82 20.17
CA GLY A 120 7.76 -15.18 19.91
C GLY A 120 8.72 -16.00 19.06
N ALA A 121 8.89 -17.28 19.39
CA ALA A 121 9.75 -18.22 18.67
C ALA A 121 9.39 -18.30 17.16
N PRO A 122 10.38 -18.55 16.27
CA PRO A 122 10.13 -18.71 14.85
C PRO A 122 9.14 -19.86 14.60
N ALA A 123 8.08 -19.57 13.85
CA ALA A 123 7.13 -20.58 13.41
C ALA A 123 7.86 -21.59 12.49
N PRO A 124 7.57 -22.90 12.60
CA PRO A 124 8.20 -23.91 11.76
C PRO A 124 7.78 -23.73 10.30
N ILE A 125 8.77 -23.76 9.42
CA ILE A 125 8.63 -23.72 7.97
C ILE A 125 7.95 -25.03 7.54
N ALA A 126 6.73 -24.93 7.01
CA ALA A 126 6.02 -26.06 6.43
C ALA A 126 5.19 -25.62 5.22
N SER A 127 5.73 -25.78 4.01
CA SER A 127 5.33 -26.77 3.00
C SER A 127 5.64 -26.27 1.58
N THR A 128 5.96 -27.21 0.68
CA THR A 128 6.26 -26.97 -0.74
C THR A 128 5.11 -26.22 -1.44
N PRO A 129 5.39 -25.14 -2.19
CA PRO A 129 4.34 -24.36 -2.86
C PRO A 129 3.73 -25.17 -4.01
N THR A 130 2.43 -25.45 -3.91
CA THR A 130 1.63 -26.13 -4.95
C THR A 130 1.01 -25.16 -5.97
N THR A 131 1.09 -23.85 -5.74
CA THR A 131 0.54 -22.81 -6.62
C THR A 131 1.66 -21.99 -7.28
N ARG A 132 1.56 -21.75 -8.60
CA ARG A 132 2.46 -20.83 -9.34
C ARG A 132 2.15 -19.39 -8.92
N THR A 133 2.77 -18.92 -7.86
CA THR A 133 2.70 -17.51 -7.43
C THR A 133 3.71 -16.68 -8.23
N ALA A 134 3.24 -15.62 -8.88
CA ALA A 134 4.13 -14.61 -9.44
C ALA A 134 4.54 -13.64 -8.33
N ALA A 135 5.86 -13.49 -8.13
CA ALA A 135 6.41 -12.56 -7.17
C ALA A 135 6.17 -11.11 -7.62
N ARG A 136 5.60 -10.28 -6.74
CA ARG A 136 5.44 -8.82 -6.96
C ARG A 136 6.71 -8.03 -6.63
N PHE A 137 7.87 -8.69 -6.64
CA PHE A 137 9.18 -8.09 -6.47
C PHE A 137 9.88 -8.02 -7.82
N LEU A 138 10.36 -6.84 -8.19
CA LEU A 138 11.21 -6.67 -9.36
C LEU A 138 12.68 -6.56 -8.90
N PRO A 139 13.53 -7.54 -9.24
CA PRO A 139 14.94 -7.50 -8.86
C PRO A 139 15.64 -6.25 -9.39
N TYR A 140 16.54 -5.69 -8.59
CA TYR A 140 17.32 -4.51 -8.97
C TYR A 140 18.03 -4.68 -10.32
N THR A 141 18.54 -5.87 -10.61
CA THR A 141 19.19 -6.17 -11.90
C THR A 141 18.23 -5.98 -13.07
N ALA A 142 16.97 -6.40 -12.96
CA ALA A 142 15.97 -6.19 -14.00
C ALA A 142 15.62 -4.70 -14.17
N VAL A 143 15.61 -3.94 -13.08
CA VAL A 143 15.42 -2.48 -13.12
C VAL A 143 16.57 -1.81 -13.87
N ILE A 144 17.82 -2.13 -13.53
CA ILE A 144 19.01 -1.58 -14.20
C ILE A 144 19.11 -2.01 -15.66
N ASP A 145 18.86 -3.29 -15.98
CA ASP A 145 18.90 -3.79 -17.35
C ASP A 145 17.89 -3.03 -18.24
N HIS A 146 16.69 -2.75 -17.72
CA HIS A 146 15.71 -1.95 -18.44
C HIS A 146 16.19 -0.50 -18.63
N LEU A 147 16.57 0.17 -17.53
CA LEU A 147 16.92 1.59 -17.53
C LEU A 147 18.18 1.89 -18.35
N SER A 148 19.21 1.05 -18.25
CA SER A 148 20.43 1.18 -19.05
C SER A 148 20.15 1.00 -20.56
N GLY A 149 19.20 0.13 -20.92
CA GLY A 149 18.79 -0.08 -22.31
C GLY A 149 18.07 1.11 -22.96
N VAL A 150 17.49 2.02 -22.17
CA VAL A 150 16.65 3.13 -22.69
C VAL A 150 17.20 4.53 -22.36
N SER A 151 18.04 4.67 -21.35
CA SER A 151 18.57 5.98 -20.90
C SER A 151 19.68 6.56 -21.77
N GLY A 152 20.39 5.72 -22.53
CA GLY A 152 21.60 6.13 -23.24
C GLY A 152 22.80 6.44 -22.32
N VAL A 153 22.68 6.12 -21.03
CA VAL A 153 23.76 6.19 -20.03
C VAL A 153 24.42 4.80 -19.93
N ASP A 154 25.73 4.76 -19.70
CA ASP A 154 26.47 3.50 -19.55
C ASP A 154 25.96 2.70 -18.34
N ALA A 155 25.79 1.38 -18.51
CA ALA A 155 25.18 0.49 -17.52
C ALA A 155 25.98 0.36 -16.20
N ALA A 156 27.25 0.79 -16.17
CA ALA A 156 28.06 0.81 -14.97
C ALA A 156 27.69 1.97 -14.01
N HIS A 157 26.88 2.93 -14.46
CA HIS A 157 26.44 4.06 -13.65
C HIS A 157 25.37 3.65 -12.63
N HIS A 158 25.21 4.49 -11.61
CA HIS A 158 24.20 4.27 -10.59
C HIS A 158 22.79 4.43 -11.17
N VAL A 159 21.79 3.69 -10.64
CA VAL A 159 20.38 3.77 -11.07
C VAL A 159 19.84 5.20 -11.13
N VAL A 160 20.30 6.03 -10.18
CA VAL A 160 19.96 7.46 -10.07
C VAL A 160 20.29 8.22 -11.35
N GLU A 161 21.44 7.94 -11.97
CA GLU A 161 21.87 8.65 -13.17
C GLU A 161 20.97 8.31 -14.36
N HIS A 162 20.59 7.04 -14.50
CA HIS A 162 19.64 6.61 -15.53
C HIS A 162 18.26 7.25 -15.33
N LEU A 163 17.75 7.27 -14.09
CA LEU A 163 16.45 7.85 -13.77
C LEU A 163 16.43 9.37 -14.00
N LEU A 164 17.49 10.08 -13.62
CA LEU A 164 17.61 11.52 -13.87
C LEU A 164 17.76 11.82 -15.37
N ALA A 165 18.50 11.00 -16.12
CA ALA A 165 18.65 11.17 -17.57
C ALA A 165 17.32 11.00 -18.32
N LEU A 166 16.49 10.04 -17.88
CA LEU A 166 15.19 9.74 -18.51
C LEU A 166 14.08 10.70 -18.10
N PHE A 167 14.00 11.03 -16.81
CA PHE A 167 12.82 11.69 -16.24
C PHE A 167 13.11 13.11 -15.74
N GLY A 168 14.38 13.52 -15.62
CA GLY A 168 14.74 14.86 -15.15
C GLY A 168 14.06 15.20 -13.83
N THR A 169 13.34 16.33 -13.81
CA THR A 169 12.59 16.79 -12.62
C THR A 169 11.42 15.89 -12.24
N ASP A 170 10.94 15.05 -13.16
CA ASP A 170 9.86 14.10 -12.90
C ASP A 170 10.36 12.83 -12.19
N ALA A 171 11.68 12.65 -12.01
CA ALA A 171 12.23 11.60 -11.17
C ALA A 171 11.87 11.80 -9.68
N SER A 172 11.99 10.77 -8.85
CA SER A 172 11.78 10.89 -7.39
C SER A 172 12.60 12.03 -6.80
N ALA A 173 12.02 12.73 -5.83
CA ALA A 173 12.72 13.74 -5.04
C ALA A 173 14.01 13.21 -4.38
N LYS A 174 14.05 11.92 -4.04
CA LYS A 174 15.20 11.25 -3.40
C LYS A 174 16.46 11.28 -4.27
N PHE A 175 16.30 11.36 -5.59
CA PHE A 175 17.40 11.27 -6.56
C PHE A 175 18.07 12.61 -6.85
N HIS A 176 17.48 13.73 -6.41
CA HIS A 176 18.03 15.05 -6.66
C HIS A 176 19.07 15.43 -5.59
N HIS A 177 20.31 15.68 -6.00
CA HIS A 177 21.45 16.03 -5.13
C HIS A 177 21.31 17.35 -4.34
N HIS A 178 20.16 18.05 -4.38
CA HIS A 178 20.03 19.43 -3.91
C HIS A 178 18.84 19.80 -3.02
N ASN A 179 18.01 18.86 -2.54
CA ASN A 179 17.04 19.24 -1.50
C ASN A 179 17.59 18.93 -0.10
N HIS A 180 18.39 19.86 0.39
CA HIS A 180 18.25 20.33 1.78
C HIS A 180 16.89 21.03 1.91
N ASP A 181 15.78 20.29 1.77
CA ASP A 181 14.55 20.77 2.37
C ASP A 181 14.70 20.46 3.85
N ALA A 182 14.81 21.53 4.64
CA ALA A 182 14.86 21.50 6.07
C ALA A 182 14.01 20.35 6.61
N GLU A 183 14.64 19.49 7.42
CA GLU A 183 13.95 18.57 8.32
C GLU A 183 13.04 19.43 9.21
N GLN A 184 11.85 19.79 8.71
CA GLN A 184 10.76 20.07 9.61
C GLN A 184 10.50 18.75 10.30
N PRO A 185 10.45 18.72 11.65
CA PRO A 185 10.13 17.50 12.35
C PRO A 185 8.83 16.95 11.77
N ALA A 186 8.93 15.76 11.19
CA ALA A 186 7.82 15.05 10.60
C ALA A 186 6.65 15.13 11.59
N ARG A 187 5.47 15.54 11.12
CA ARG A 187 4.28 15.43 11.97
C ARG A 187 4.09 13.95 12.28
N PRO A 188 4.06 13.55 13.56
CA PRO A 188 3.58 12.24 13.92
C PRO A 188 2.12 12.16 13.44
N ASP A 189 1.76 11.04 12.80
CA ASP A 189 0.40 10.47 12.88
C ASP A 189 -0.70 10.77 11.83
N ASP A 190 -0.42 11.30 10.62
CA ASP A 190 -1.52 11.54 9.64
C ASP A 190 -1.64 10.47 8.52
N GLY A 191 -0.80 9.43 8.52
CA GLY A 191 -0.80 8.35 7.53
C GLY A 191 -1.17 6.98 8.09
N ILE A 192 -1.75 6.13 7.24
CA ILE A 192 -1.98 4.70 7.51
C ILE A 192 -1.46 3.92 6.30
N LEU A 193 -0.52 3.00 6.50
CA LEU A 193 -0.05 2.09 5.45
C LEU A 193 -0.33 0.63 5.81
N LEU A 194 -1.00 -0.04 4.88
CA LEU A 194 -1.19 -1.48 4.84
C LEU A 194 -0.30 -2.04 3.71
N SER A 195 0.74 -2.79 4.05
CA SER A 195 1.69 -3.39 3.08
C SER A 195 1.38 -4.86 2.86
N GLY A 196 1.50 -5.36 1.62
CA GLY A 196 1.13 -6.73 1.23
C GLY A 196 2.03 -7.84 1.77
N CYS A 197 3.27 -7.53 2.13
CA CYS A 197 4.19 -8.47 2.77
C CYS A 197 5.16 -7.75 3.72
N GLN A 198 5.89 -8.56 4.50
CA GLN A 198 7.05 -8.11 5.28
C GLN A 198 8.23 -7.78 4.37
N THR A 199 9.21 -7.04 4.90
CA THR A 199 10.43 -6.64 4.18
C THR A 199 11.27 -7.83 3.67
N ASP A 200 11.12 -9.02 4.26
CA ASP A 200 11.85 -10.24 3.86
C ASP A 200 11.00 -11.24 3.05
N GLU A 201 9.77 -10.86 2.66
CA GLU A 201 8.80 -11.77 2.02
C GLU A 201 8.34 -11.27 0.65
N THR A 202 7.72 -12.18 -0.11
CA THR A 202 7.19 -11.89 -1.45
C THR A 202 5.67 -11.87 -1.43
N SER A 203 5.08 -10.74 -1.85
CA SER A 203 3.68 -10.62 -2.19
C SER A 203 3.33 -11.32 -3.51
N ALA A 204 2.14 -11.94 -3.55
CA ALA A 204 1.73 -12.86 -4.62
C ALA A 204 0.46 -12.43 -5.36
N ASP A 205 0.37 -12.85 -6.63
CA ASP A 205 -0.89 -12.92 -7.38
C ASP A 205 -1.65 -14.23 -7.06
N VAL A 206 -2.97 -14.13 -6.94
CA VAL A 206 -3.88 -15.29 -6.98
C VAL A 206 -4.03 -15.71 -8.45
N PRO A 207 -3.75 -16.97 -8.83
CA PRO A 207 -3.89 -17.45 -10.20
C PRO A 207 -5.36 -17.53 -10.66
N GLU A 208 -5.59 -17.46 -11.97
CA GLU A 208 -6.95 -17.42 -12.57
C GLU A 208 -7.80 -18.68 -12.32
N ASP A 209 -7.14 -19.82 -12.05
CA ASP A 209 -7.78 -21.13 -11.87
C ASP A 209 -8.17 -21.43 -10.42
N ASP A 210 -8.00 -20.46 -9.51
CA ASP A 210 -8.34 -20.62 -8.10
C ASP A 210 -9.80 -20.20 -7.84
N GLU A 211 -10.60 -21.08 -7.23
CA GLU A 211 -12.01 -20.83 -6.86
C GLU A 211 -12.15 -19.64 -5.88
N ALA A 212 -11.05 -19.23 -5.24
CA ALA A 212 -10.96 -18.02 -4.41
C ALA A 212 -10.86 -16.70 -5.20
N ALA A 213 -10.54 -16.74 -6.50
CA ALA A 213 -10.57 -15.58 -7.37
C ALA A 213 -12.03 -15.30 -7.75
N ALA A 214 -12.65 -14.32 -7.09
CA ALA A 214 -14.01 -13.89 -7.40
C ALA A 214 -14.14 -13.47 -8.88
N GLY A 215 -14.54 -14.42 -9.74
CA GLY A 215 -14.75 -14.22 -11.17
C GLY A 215 -13.60 -14.63 -12.11
N GLY A 216 -12.69 -15.51 -11.71
CA GLY A 216 -11.71 -16.14 -12.63
C GLY A 216 -10.69 -15.16 -13.24
N LYS A 217 -10.23 -14.18 -12.46
CA LYS A 217 -9.23 -13.20 -12.88
C LYS A 217 -8.13 -13.11 -11.84
N ALA A 218 -6.88 -13.06 -12.29
CA ALA A 218 -5.75 -12.88 -11.41
C ALA A 218 -5.88 -11.57 -10.62
N CYS A 219 -5.74 -11.64 -9.30
CA CYS A 219 -5.82 -10.50 -8.40
C CYS A 219 -4.71 -10.56 -7.36
N GLY A 220 -4.36 -9.42 -6.77
CA GLY A 220 -3.38 -9.40 -5.69
C GLY A 220 -3.91 -10.10 -4.46
N ALA A 221 -3.14 -11.04 -3.92
CA ALA A 221 -3.62 -11.88 -2.83
C ALA A 221 -3.91 -11.05 -1.56
N PHE A 222 -3.13 -10.01 -1.26
CA PHE A 222 -3.46 -9.13 -0.13
C PHE A 222 -4.72 -8.29 -0.38
N SER A 223 -4.88 -7.73 -1.57
CA SER A 223 -6.08 -6.99 -1.96
C SER A 223 -7.33 -7.88 -1.89
N ASN A 224 -7.21 -9.13 -2.33
CA ASN A 224 -8.29 -10.12 -2.27
C ASN A 224 -8.63 -10.49 -0.82
N ALA A 225 -7.62 -10.64 0.03
CA ALA A 225 -7.81 -10.91 1.45
C ALA A 225 -8.55 -9.76 2.16
N ILE A 226 -8.17 -8.50 1.90
CA ILE A 226 -8.89 -7.33 2.42
C ILE A 226 -10.36 -7.36 1.98
N GLN A 227 -10.63 -7.62 0.69
CA GLN A 227 -12.02 -7.69 0.19
C GLN A 227 -12.81 -8.81 0.86
N THR A 228 -12.19 -9.98 1.05
CA THR A 228 -12.80 -11.12 1.74
C THR A 228 -13.17 -10.76 3.18
N VAL A 229 -12.25 -10.14 3.92
CA VAL A 229 -12.50 -9.71 5.31
C VAL A 229 -13.67 -8.72 5.37
N LEU A 230 -13.66 -7.69 4.52
CA LEU A 230 -14.71 -6.66 4.48
C LEU A 230 -16.07 -7.20 4.04
N ALA A 231 -16.10 -8.28 3.25
CA ALA A 231 -17.34 -8.94 2.85
C ALA A 231 -17.94 -9.80 3.97
N SER A 232 -17.08 -10.41 4.79
CA SER A 232 -17.48 -11.35 5.85
C SER A 232 -17.74 -10.69 7.21
N HIS A 233 -17.26 -9.47 7.44
CA HIS A 233 -17.38 -8.78 8.72
C HIS A 233 -18.15 -7.46 8.55
N PRO A 234 -19.26 -7.26 9.29
CA PRO A 234 -19.97 -5.98 9.25
C PRO A 234 -19.09 -4.87 9.85
N PRO A 235 -19.15 -3.64 9.30
CA PRO A 235 -18.43 -2.51 9.88
C PRO A 235 -18.98 -2.13 11.26
N PRO A 236 -18.15 -1.51 12.12
CA PRO A 236 -16.77 -1.11 11.87
C PRO A 236 -15.77 -2.25 12.08
N VAL A 237 -14.71 -2.24 11.26
CA VAL A 237 -13.52 -3.08 11.45
C VAL A 237 -12.31 -2.14 11.61
N SER A 238 -11.51 -2.30 12.66
CA SER A 238 -10.33 -1.45 12.85
C SER A 238 -9.22 -1.75 11.84
N ASN A 239 -8.26 -0.84 11.64
CA ASN A 239 -7.10 -1.10 10.79
C ASN A 239 -6.30 -2.32 11.26
N ARG A 240 -6.13 -2.48 12.57
CA ARG A 240 -5.45 -3.64 13.19
C ARG A 240 -6.21 -4.93 12.94
N GLU A 241 -7.52 -4.93 13.14
CA GLU A 241 -8.38 -6.09 12.92
C GLU A 241 -8.37 -6.50 11.45
N LEU A 242 -8.50 -5.54 10.52
CA LEU A 242 -8.49 -5.80 9.08
C LEU A 242 -7.21 -6.52 8.65
N VAL A 243 -6.03 -6.02 9.04
CA VAL A 243 -4.75 -6.64 8.68
C VAL A 243 -4.56 -8.00 9.35
N SER A 244 -4.96 -8.13 10.62
CA SER A 244 -4.87 -9.40 11.35
C SER A 244 -5.75 -10.49 10.74
N MET A 245 -6.98 -10.13 10.34
CA MET A 245 -7.88 -11.05 9.63
C MET A 245 -7.40 -11.34 8.22
N ALA A 246 -6.83 -10.36 7.51
CA ALA A 246 -6.26 -10.58 6.18
C ALA A 246 -5.08 -11.56 6.22
N ARG A 247 -4.21 -11.49 7.24
CA ARG A 247 -3.16 -12.49 7.51
C ARG A 247 -3.74 -13.90 7.68
N ARG A 248 -4.83 -14.03 8.43
CA ARG A 248 -5.51 -15.33 8.62
C ARG A 248 -6.05 -15.86 7.29
N VAL A 249 -6.75 -15.04 6.52
CA VAL A 249 -7.27 -15.43 5.20
C VAL A 249 -6.16 -15.91 4.27
N LEU A 250 -5.03 -15.20 4.22
CA LEU A 250 -3.88 -15.58 3.41
C LEU A 250 -3.25 -16.90 3.86
N SER A 251 -3.08 -17.09 5.16
CA SER A 251 -2.55 -18.33 5.73
C SER A 251 -3.46 -19.53 5.45
N GLU A 252 -4.78 -19.36 5.57
CA GLU A 252 -5.78 -20.40 5.25
C GLU A 252 -5.78 -20.77 3.76
N GLN A 253 -5.43 -19.81 2.90
CA GLN A 253 -5.27 -20.01 1.45
C GLN A 253 -3.87 -20.53 1.06
N GLY A 254 -2.97 -20.74 2.03
CA GLY A 254 -1.63 -21.27 1.78
C GLY A 254 -0.63 -20.24 1.23
N PHE A 255 -0.91 -18.94 1.34
CA PHE A 255 0.07 -17.90 1.02
C PHE A 255 1.05 -17.70 2.18
N GLU A 256 2.33 -17.57 1.85
CA GLU A 256 3.41 -17.31 2.82
C GLU A 256 3.55 -15.83 3.20
N GLN A 257 2.89 -14.92 2.48
CA GLN A 257 3.01 -13.48 2.73
C GLN A 257 2.29 -13.06 4.02
N HIS A 258 2.92 -12.18 4.80
CA HIS A 258 2.33 -11.62 6.01
C HIS A 258 2.19 -10.09 5.90
N PRO A 259 1.00 -9.58 5.54
CA PRO A 259 0.78 -8.14 5.42
C PRO A 259 1.11 -7.35 6.68
N CYS A 260 1.63 -6.13 6.56
CA CYS A 260 2.01 -5.28 7.70
C CYS A 260 1.09 -4.06 7.85
N LEU A 261 1.06 -3.50 9.07
CA LEU A 261 0.38 -2.24 9.39
C LEU A 261 1.37 -1.24 9.97
N TYR A 262 1.46 -0.06 9.37
CA TYR A 262 2.28 1.05 9.83
C TYR A 262 1.40 2.28 10.04
N CYS A 263 1.27 2.71 11.29
CA CYS A 263 0.49 3.89 11.69
C CYS A 263 0.69 4.22 13.17
N SER A 264 0.07 5.31 13.63
CA SER A 264 -0.04 5.64 15.05
C SER A 264 -0.88 4.62 15.83
N ASP A 265 -0.74 4.59 17.15
CA ASP A 265 -1.54 3.70 18.00
C ASP A 265 -3.04 4.02 17.89
N ALA A 266 -3.39 5.30 17.78
CA ALA A 266 -4.77 5.74 17.59
C ALA A 266 -5.32 5.27 16.23
N ASN A 267 -4.53 5.38 15.16
CA ASN A 267 -4.94 4.94 13.83
C ASN A 267 -5.03 3.41 13.73
N ALA A 268 -4.23 2.66 14.50
CA ALA A 268 -4.32 1.20 14.51
C ALA A 268 -5.69 0.72 14.99
N GLU A 269 -6.26 1.39 16.00
CA GLU A 269 -7.57 1.06 16.58
C GLU A 269 -8.74 1.80 15.90
N ALA A 270 -8.46 2.81 15.07
CA ALA A 270 -9.49 3.52 14.32
C ALA A 270 -10.16 2.61 13.26
N PRO A 271 -11.47 2.79 12.96
CA PRO A 271 -12.14 2.07 11.88
C PRO A 271 -11.43 2.29 10.54
N PHE A 272 -11.22 1.21 9.78
CA PHE A 272 -10.67 1.28 8.43
C PHE A 272 -11.52 2.23 7.58
N LEU A 273 -10.89 3.24 6.99
CA LEU A 273 -11.55 4.31 6.21
C LEU A 273 -12.69 5.03 6.95
N TRP A 274 -12.59 5.12 8.28
CA TRP A 274 -13.61 5.74 9.14
C TRP A 274 -15.03 5.21 8.89
N GLN A 275 -15.15 3.90 8.68
CA GLN A 275 -16.44 3.23 8.61
C GLN A 275 -17.32 3.56 9.83
N GLU A 276 -18.59 3.87 9.58
CA GLU A 276 -19.60 4.05 10.61
C GLU A 276 -20.30 2.72 10.94
N GLU A 277 -20.83 2.61 12.17
CA GLU A 277 -21.72 1.52 12.55
C GLU A 277 -23.00 1.53 11.70
N LYS A 278 -23.36 0.39 11.11
CA LYS A 278 -24.70 0.23 10.56
C LYS A 278 -25.70 0.09 11.70
N MET A 279 -26.44 1.15 12.03
CA MET A 279 -27.63 1.01 12.88
C MET A 279 -28.61 0.05 12.19
N ALA A 280 -28.84 -1.10 12.82
CA ALA A 280 -29.91 -2.00 12.40
C ALA A 280 -31.25 -1.28 12.61
N THR A 281 -31.93 -0.94 11.51
CA THR A 281 -33.29 -0.41 11.57
C THR A 281 -34.18 -1.49 12.18
N VAL A 282 -34.50 -1.35 13.48
CA VAL A 282 -35.56 -2.13 14.11
C VAL A 282 -36.87 -1.65 13.47
N THR A 283 -37.31 -2.32 12.42
CA THR A 283 -38.71 -2.21 11.98
C THR A 283 -39.57 -2.81 13.06
N ALA A 284 -40.06 -1.96 13.97
CA ALA A 284 -41.16 -2.30 14.86
C ALA A 284 -42.38 -2.61 14.00
N ALA A 285 -42.65 -3.89 13.78
CA ALA A 285 -43.92 -4.33 13.24
C ALA A 285 -45.00 -3.96 14.27
N ALA A 286 -45.83 -2.97 13.93
CA ALA A 286 -47.02 -2.67 14.70
C ALA A 286 -47.97 -3.89 14.65
N GLU A 287 -48.23 -4.49 15.81
CA GLU A 287 -49.26 -5.51 15.96
C GLU A 287 -50.64 -4.91 15.59
N PRO A 288 -51.51 -5.66 14.88
CA PRO A 288 -52.86 -5.21 14.64
C PRO A 288 -53.67 -5.36 15.93
N THR A 289 -54.13 -4.24 16.47
CA THR A 289 -55.15 -4.19 17.52
C THR A 289 -56.39 -4.94 17.07
N MET A 290 -56.70 -6.06 17.74
CA MET A 290 -58.02 -6.68 17.71
C MET A 290 -59.04 -5.68 18.26
N SER A 291 -59.93 -5.18 17.41
CA SER A 291 -61.18 -4.57 17.85
C SER A 291 -62.25 -5.65 17.90
N ALA A 292 -62.58 -6.09 19.11
CA ALA A 292 -63.84 -6.73 19.39
C ALA A 292 -64.94 -5.65 19.40
N LEU A 293 -65.96 -5.82 18.55
CA LEU A 293 -67.40 -5.61 18.79
C LEU A 293 -68.16 -5.80 17.47
#